data_AF-A0AAU8FIC1-F1
#
_entry.id   AF-A0AAU8FIC1-F1
#
_cell.length_a   1.000
_cell.length_b   1.000
_cell.length_c   1.000
_cell.angle_alpha   90.00
_cell.angle_beta   90.00
_cell.angle_gamma   90.00
#
_symmetry.space_group_name_H-M   'P 1'
#
loop_
_entity.id
_entity.type
_entity.pdbx_description
1 polymer ?
#
loop_
_entity_poly.entity_id
_entity_poly.type
_entity_poly.pdbx_seq_one_letter_code
_entity_poly.pdbx_strand_id
1 'polypeptide(L)'
;MLSITIKTSPGWHGIFIGISLLLAASPAYSLLAKPKPVRYEKVALTRYQDSCVLRASRLKIVITEASEELFITISENGQAPKRFVERYSMLRFSPDSALLADINGDDRQDIKLMFRVEGASPLAAMVRRKLYLISVGSTGYSKISFMDFSHEPEYDFNDDGNFEIVGKELVTYQDHSYWKYELYSLSQGKLVNCSLRYGYPRLVRFLKNGKGGPAHVPALIRKISREPREFNQQF
;
A
#
# COMPACT_ATOMS: atom_id res chain seq x y z
N MET A 1 28.24 1.18 -2.65
CA MET A 1 29.10 1.95 -1.74
C MET A 1 30.36 2.30 -2.53
N LEU A 2 30.74 3.58 -2.61
CA LEU A 2 31.94 4.01 -3.34
C LEU A 2 33.11 4.03 -2.36
N SER A 3 34.19 3.30 -2.64
CA SER A 3 35.44 3.38 -1.87
C SER A 3 36.56 3.88 -2.78
N ILE A 4 37.27 4.92 -2.35
CA ILE A 4 38.44 5.45 -3.04
C ILE A 4 39.67 4.99 -2.27
N THR A 5 40.59 4.30 -2.93
CA THR A 5 41.88 3.92 -2.34
C THR A 5 42.99 4.66 -3.08
N ILE A 6 43.79 5.42 -2.35
CA ILE A 6 44.96 6.12 -2.88
C ILE A 6 46.19 5.35 -2.44
N LYS A 7 47.02 4.92 -3.39
CA LYS A 7 48.34 4.33 -3.09
C LYS A 7 49.42 5.23 -3.67
N THR A 8 50.40 5.57 -2.83
CA THR A 8 51.64 6.22 -3.27
C THR A 8 52.76 5.19 -3.25
N SER A 9 53.57 5.18 -4.31
CA SER A 9 54.75 4.33 -4.44
C SER A 9 55.99 5.18 -4.19
N PRO A 10 56.96 4.74 -3.36
CA PRO A 10 58.21 5.47 -3.20
C PRO A 10 59.01 5.43 -4.51
N GLY A 11 59.31 6.60 -5.08
CA GLY A 11 60.18 6.74 -6.26
C GLY A 11 59.49 7.09 -7.58
N TRP A 12 58.17 7.29 -7.61
CA TRP A 12 57.43 7.73 -8.81
C TRP A 12 56.58 8.97 -8.49
N HIS A 13 56.71 10.05 -9.27
CA HIS A 13 55.97 11.32 -9.07
C HIS A 13 54.59 11.32 -9.76
N GLY A 14 53.90 10.17 -9.78
CA GLY A 14 52.58 10.02 -10.39
C GLY A 14 51.55 9.50 -9.39
N ILE A 15 50.42 10.19 -9.26
CA ILE A 15 49.27 9.74 -8.46
C ILE A 15 48.46 8.76 -9.32
N PHE A 16 48.38 7.50 -8.89
CA PHE A 16 47.45 6.53 -9.45
C PHE A 16 46.15 6.55 -8.66
N ILE A 17 45.05 6.98 -9.29
CA ILE A 17 43.70 6.89 -8.72
C ILE A 17 43.03 5.64 -9.31
N GLY A 18 42.99 4.56 -8.54
CA GLY A 18 42.22 3.37 -8.87
C GLY A 18 40.77 3.53 -8.43
N ILE A 19 39.85 3.79 -9.35
CA ILE A 19 38.40 3.73 -9.07
C ILE A 19 37.95 2.29 -9.27
N SER A 20 37.77 1.56 -8.17
CA SER A 20 37.12 0.25 -8.22
C SER A 20 35.63 0.43 -8.05
N LEU A 21 34.88 0.24 -9.15
CA LEU A 21 33.42 0.20 -9.10
C LEU A 21 33.01 -1.19 -8.60
N LEU A 22 32.64 -1.31 -7.32
CA LEU A 22 31.93 -2.50 -6.85
C LEU A 22 30.52 -2.45 -7.47
N LEU A 23 30.35 -3.09 -8.63
CA LEU A 23 29.03 -3.46 -9.13
C LEU A 23 28.48 -4.46 -8.12
N ALA A 24 27.62 -3.99 -7.22
CA ALA A 24 26.76 -4.89 -6.48
C ALA A 24 25.99 -5.69 -7.52
N ALA A 25 26.32 -6.98 -7.65
CA ALA A 25 25.55 -7.89 -8.45
C ALA A 25 24.09 -7.74 -7.99
N SER A 26 23.21 -7.33 -8.90
CA SER A 26 21.78 -7.40 -8.65
C SER A 26 21.52 -8.81 -8.12
N PRO A 27 20.96 -8.99 -6.92
CA PRO A 27 20.72 -10.32 -6.39
C PRO A 27 19.96 -11.08 -7.47
N ALA A 28 20.52 -12.23 -7.85
CA ALA A 28 19.88 -13.13 -8.80
C ALA A 28 18.43 -13.27 -8.34
N TYR A 29 17.49 -12.98 -9.24
CA TYR A 29 16.07 -13.24 -9.00
C TYR A 29 15.95 -14.74 -8.73
N SER A 30 16.06 -15.13 -7.46
CA SER A 30 15.63 -16.44 -7.04
C SER A 30 14.18 -16.54 -7.50
N LEU A 31 13.79 -17.71 -7.98
CA LEU A 31 12.41 -18.04 -8.25
C LEU A 31 11.67 -17.95 -6.92
N LEU A 32 11.31 -16.73 -6.52
CA LEU A 32 10.62 -16.44 -5.27
C LEU A 32 9.36 -17.29 -5.29
N ALA A 33 9.17 -18.05 -4.22
CA ALA A 33 7.92 -18.73 -3.99
C ALA A 33 6.76 -17.75 -4.23
N LYS A 34 5.63 -18.24 -4.75
CA LYS A 34 4.48 -17.37 -4.99
C LYS A 34 4.18 -16.58 -3.71
N PRO A 35 4.05 -15.24 -3.77
CA PRO A 35 3.76 -14.41 -2.60
C PRO A 35 2.54 -14.93 -1.85
N LYS A 36 2.61 -14.93 -0.51
CA LYS A 36 1.53 -15.45 0.34
C LYS A 36 0.51 -14.33 0.57
N PRO A 37 -0.78 -14.51 0.24
CA PRO A 37 -1.79 -13.48 0.52
C PRO A 37 -2.06 -13.38 2.02
N VAL A 38 -2.32 -12.16 2.50
CA VAL A 38 -2.80 -11.91 3.86
C VAL A 38 -4.13 -12.64 4.09
N ARG A 39 -4.30 -13.17 5.31
CA ARG A 39 -5.52 -13.87 5.70
C ARG A 39 -6.41 -12.95 6.52
N TYR A 40 -7.42 -12.41 5.85
CA TYR A 40 -8.40 -11.56 6.49
C TYR A 40 -9.48 -12.34 7.23
N GLU A 41 -9.77 -11.92 8.46
CA GLU A 41 -11.01 -12.19 9.15
C GLU A 41 -12.07 -11.17 8.70
N LYS A 42 -13.25 -11.66 8.29
CA LYS A 42 -14.41 -10.80 8.05
C LYS A 42 -15.12 -10.54 9.37
N VAL A 43 -15.41 -9.27 9.64
CA VAL A 43 -16.08 -8.88 10.87
C VAL A 43 -17.57 -8.69 10.61
N ALA A 44 -18.39 -9.22 11.50
CA ALA A 44 -19.83 -8.97 11.47
C ALA A 44 -20.11 -7.48 11.70
N LEU A 45 -20.95 -6.92 10.83
CA LEU A 45 -21.33 -5.53 10.88
C LEU A 45 -22.78 -5.38 11.33
N THR A 46 -23.03 -4.45 12.26
CA THR A 46 -24.39 -4.03 12.60
C THR A 46 -24.59 -2.57 12.24
N ARG A 47 -25.63 -2.27 11.45
CA ARG A 47 -25.95 -0.90 11.03
C ARG A 47 -27.10 -0.33 11.85
N TYR A 48 -26.93 0.91 12.31
CA TYR A 48 -27.88 1.69 13.08
C TYR A 48 -27.93 3.11 12.52
N GLN A 49 -28.95 3.41 11.69
CA GLN A 49 -29.07 4.72 11.03
C GLN A 49 -27.75 5.13 10.35
N ASP A 50 -27.11 6.18 10.86
CA ASP A 50 -25.89 6.78 10.34
C ASP A 50 -24.61 6.14 10.93
N SER A 51 -24.74 5.06 11.70
CA SER A 51 -23.63 4.39 12.33
C SER A 51 -23.53 2.92 11.96
N CYS A 52 -22.30 2.45 11.81
CA CYS A 52 -21.95 1.03 11.66
C CYS A 52 -21.07 0.62 12.83
N VAL A 53 -21.41 -0.49 13.48
CA VAL A 53 -20.66 -1.06 14.59
C VAL A 53 -20.08 -2.40 14.17
N LEU A 54 -18.78 -2.54 14.34
CA LEU A 54 -18.04 -3.76 14.13
C LEU A 54 -17.49 -4.25 15.47
N ARG A 55 -17.60 -5.55 15.70
CA ARG A 55 -17.12 -6.18 16.93
C ARG A 55 -16.28 -7.40 16.57
N ALA A 56 -15.05 -7.38 17.00
CA ALA A 56 -14.15 -8.53 17.07
C ALA A 56 -13.71 -8.71 18.53
N SER A 57 -13.08 -9.85 18.83
CA SER A 57 -12.77 -10.33 20.19
C SER A 57 -12.35 -9.24 21.20
N ARG A 58 -11.43 -8.35 20.81
CA ARG A 58 -10.92 -7.25 21.65
C ARG A 58 -11.19 -5.86 21.08
N LEU A 59 -11.76 -5.77 19.88
CA LEU A 59 -11.94 -4.53 19.14
C LEU A 59 -13.42 -4.22 18.93
N LYS A 60 -13.79 -2.99 19.26
CA LYS A 60 -15.04 -2.38 18.82
C LYS A 60 -14.70 -1.20 17.92
N ILE A 61 -15.21 -1.23 16.70
CA ILE A 61 -15.07 -0.12 15.75
C ILE A 61 -16.46 0.46 15.54
N VAL A 62 -16.58 1.78 15.67
CA VAL A 62 -17.80 2.52 15.39
C VAL A 62 -17.47 3.50 14.26
N ILE A 63 -18.20 3.39 13.16
CA ILE A 63 -18.10 4.30 12.02
C ILE A 63 -19.39 5.11 12.01
N THR A 64 -19.29 6.42 12.13
CA THR A 64 -20.45 7.33 12.08
C THR A 64 -20.30 8.27 10.90
N GLU A 65 -21.33 8.31 10.06
CA GLU A 65 -21.47 9.21 8.91
C GLU A 65 -22.11 10.52 9.39
N ALA A 66 -21.47 11.67 9.17
CA ALA A 66 -22.06 12.97 9.51
C ALA A 66 -21.58 14.08 8.55
N SER A 67 -22.54 14.76 7.90
CA SER A 67 -22.36 15.84 6.93
C SER A 67 -21.48 15.47 5.73
N GLU A 68 -20.17 15.40 5.91
CA GLU A 68 -19.15 15.01 4.93
C GLU A 68 -17.92 14.40 5.62
N GLU A 69 -18.05 13.95 6.87
CA GLU A 69 -16.97 13.33 7.65
C GLU A 69 -17.36 11.96 8.20
N LEU A 70 -16.52 10.97 7.94
CA LEU A 70 -16.59 9.66 8.55
C LEU A 70 -15.78 9.70 9.83
N PHE A 71 -16.46 9.54 10.94
CA PHE A 71 -15.82 9.37 12.23
C PHE A 71 -15.62 7.89 12.50
N ILE A 72 -14.36 7.48 12.63
CA ILE A 72 -13.99 6.10 12.92
C ILE A 72 -13.44 6.07 14.34
N THR A 73 -14.21 5.49 15.26
CA THR A 73 -13.79 5.29 16.64
C THR A 73 -13.41 3.84 16.87
N ILE A 74 -12.17 3.60 17.29
CA ILE A 74 -11.68 2.29 17.70
C ILE A 74 -11.62 2.26 19.21
N SER A 75 -12.16 1.20 19.82
CA SER A 75 -12.01 0.91 21.24
C SER A 75 -11.43 -0.49 21.36
N GLU A 76 -10.29 -0.59 22.03
CA GLU A 76 -9.64 -1.85 22.40
C GLU A 76 -9.76 -2.01 23.91
N ASN A 77 -10.09 -3.22 24.39
CA ASN A 77 -10.43 -3.45 25.80
C ASN A 77 -9.44 -2.80 26.79
N GLY A 78 -9.96 -1.97 27.69
CA GLY A 78 -9.18 -1.29 28.73
C GLY A 78 -8.41 -0.05 28.27
N GLN A 79 -8.47 0.29 26.98
CA GLN A 79 -7.81 1.48 26.43
C GLN A 79 -8.81 2.60 26.15
N ALA A 80 -8.33 3.84 26.20
CA ALA A 80 -9.10 4.99 25.78
C ALA A 80 -9.44 4.89 24.28
N PRO A 81 -10.68 5.18 23.86
CA PRO A 81 -11.05 5.14 22.45
C PRO A 81 -10.22 6.09 21.60
N LYS A 82 -9.84 5.67 20.39
CA LYS A 82 -9.15 6.50 19.40
C LYS A 82 -10.10 6.88 18.30
N ARG A 83 -10.08 8.15 17.90
CA ARG A 83 -10.94 8.68 16.85
C ARG A 83 -10.10 9.12 15.66
N PHE A 84 -10.52 8.69 14.48
CA PHE A 84 -10.00 9.09 13.19
C PHE A 84 -11.12 9.77 12.41
N VAL A 85 -10.74 10.69 11.53
CA VAL A 85 -11.67 11.39 10.63
C VAL A 85 -11.25 11.08 9.20
N GLU A 86 -12.21 10.74 8.34
CA GLU A 86 -12.01 10.65 6.90
C GLU A 86 -13.04 11.54 6.21
N ARG A 87 -12.58 12.50 5.41
CA ARG A 87 -13.47 13.41 4.69
C ARG A 87 -14.08 12.68 3.48
N TYR A 88 -15.40 12.78 3.34
CA TYR A 88 -16.16 12.15 2.28
C TYR A 88 -17.21 13.12 1.71
N SER A 89 -17.04 13.58 0.48
CA SER A 89 -18.15 14.15 -0.28
C SER A 89 -18.90 13.07 -1.08
N MET A 90 -18.29 11.90 -1.30
CA MET A 90 -18.83 10.83 -2.18
C MET A 90 -18.56 9.40 -1.70
N LEU A 91 -18.10 9.20 -0.45
CA LEU A 91 -17.84 7.84 0.04
C LEU A 91 -19.09 7.23 0.65
N ARG A 92 -19.34 5.96 0.32
CA ARG A 92 -20.31 5.11 1.02
C ARG A 92 -19.59 3.94 1.64
N PHE A 93 -19.83 3.75 2.93
CA PHE A 93 -19.36 2.57 3.61
C PHE A 93 -20.20 1.34 3.19
N SER A 94 -19.52 0.20 3.00
CA SER A 94 -20.13 -1.05 2.54
C SER A 94 -19.90 -2.13 3.61
N PRO A 95 -20.92 -2.87 4.09
CA PRO A 95 -20.75 -3.84 5.17
C PRO A 95 -19.65 -4.89 4.95
N ASP A 96 -19.46 -5.34 3.70
CA ASP A 96 -18.42 -6.32 3.32
C ASP A 96 -16.99 -5.77 3.27
N SER A 97 -16.78 -4.52 3.71
CA SER A 97 -15.55 -3.80 3.46
C SER A 97 -14.59 -3.69 4.63
N ALA A 98 -14.99 -4.23 5.79
CA ALA A 98 -14.17 -4.22 6.98
C ALA A 98 -13.54 -5.59 7.23
N LEU A 99 -12.22 -5.58 7.24
CA LEU A 99 -11.39 -6.77 7.31
C LEU A 99 -10.34 -6.57 8.41
N LEU A 100 -10.06 -7.63 9.15
CA LEU A 100 -9.01 -7.65 10.17
C LEU A 100 -7.92 -8.64 9.78
N ALA A 101 -6.67 -8.24 9.95
CA ALA A 101 -5.51 -9.10 9.82
C ALA A 101 -4.33 -8.47 10.55
N ASP A 102 -3.28 -9.23 10.82
CA ASP A 102 -1.98 -8.68 11.16
C ASP A 102 -1.22 -8.39 9.84
N ILE A 103 -1.12 -7.12 9.45
CA ILE A 103 -0.53 -6.68 8.18
C ILE A 103 0.94 -6.31 8.39
N ASN A 104 1.30 -5.82 9.57
CA ASN A 104 2.64 -5.37 9.96
C ASN A 104 3.44 -6.38 10.78
N GLY A 105 2.93 -7.61 10.95
CA GLY A 105 3.62 -8.71 11.62
C GLY A 105 3.87 -8.46 13.11
N ASP A 106 3.04 -7.66 13.79
CA ASP A 106 3.23 -7.30 15.21
C ASP A 106 2.33 -8.10 16.18
N ASP A 107 1.67 -9.14 15.68
CA ASP A 107 0.71 -9.99 16.38
C ASP A 107 -0.55 -9.26 16.90
N ARG A 108 -0.79 -8.02 16.46
CA ARG A 108 -2.02 -7.26 16.76
C ARG A 108 -2.91 -7.17 15.53
N GLN A 109 -4.20 -6.93 15.77
CA GLN A 109 -5.18 -6.80 14.68
C GLN A 109 -5.10 -5.40 14.06
N ASP A 110 -4.70 -5.35 12.80
CA ASP A 110 -4.89 -4.20 11.92
C ASP A 110 -6.26 -4.23 11.27
N ILE A 111 -6.72 -3.05 10.86
CA ILE A 111 -8.06 -2.88 10.27
C ILE A 111 -7.92 -2.33 8.87
N LYS A 112 -8.54 -2.99 7.89
CA LYS A 112 -8.76 -2.47 6.53
C LYS A 112 -10.23 -2.19 6.34
N LEU A 113 -10.56 -0.93 6.04
CA LEU A 113 -11.88 -0.47 5.64
C LEU A 113 -11.84 -0.08 4.17
N MET A 114 -12.84 -0.47 3.40
CA MET A 114 -13.00 -0.02 2.02
C MET A 114 -14.30 0.75 1.83
N PHE A 115 -14.23 1.89 1.18
CA PHE A 115 -15.40 2.70 0.88
C PHE A 115 -15.62 2.73 -0.63
N ARG A 116 -16.87 2.58 -1.04
CA ARG A 116 -17.26 2.79 -2.43
C ARG A 116 -17.30 4.28 -2.68
N VAL A 117 -16.79 4.69 -3.83
CA VAL A 117 -16.93 6.06 -4.29
C VAL A 117 -18.16 6.10 -5.17
N GLU A 118 -19.13 6.94 -4.81
CA GLU A 118 -20.25 7.26 -5.68
C GLU A 118 -19.73 8.10 -6.83
N GLY A 119 -19.66 7.49 -8.01
CA GLY A 119 -19.16 8.11 -9.22
C GLY A 119 -20.24 8.21 -10.28
N ALA A 120 -20.18 9.26 -11.10
CA ALA A 120 -21.08 9.46 -12.24
C ALA A 120 -20.79 8.51 -13.43
N SER A 121 -19.72 7.70 -13.38
CA SER A 121 -19.35 6.77 -14.45
C SER A 121 -19.00 5.38 -13.92
N PRO A 122 -19.13 4.31 -14.74
CA PRO A 122 -18.75 2.96 -14.35
C PRO A 122 -17.29 2.84 -13.89
N LEU A 123 -16.38 3.58 -14.51
CA LEU A 123 -14.96 3.58 -14.12
C LEU A 123 -14.74 4.28 -12.77
N ALA A 124 -15.42 5.41 -12.52
CA ALA A 124 -15.36 6.07 -11.22
C ALA A 124 -15.94 5.17 -10.12
N ALA A 125 -17.00 4.42 -10.42
CA ALA A 125 -17.59 3.43 -9.53
C ALA A 125 -16.69 2.21 -9.28
N MET A 126 -15.57 2.03 -9.98
CA MET A 126 -14.56 1.00 -9.68
C MET A 126 -13.53 1.47 -8.64
N VAL A 127 -13.38 2.78 -8.43
CA VAL A 127 -12.46 3.30 -7.42
C VAL A 127 -13.00 3.00 -6.03
N ARG A 128 -12.10 2.62 -5.13
CA ARG A 128 -12.37 2.48 -3.71
C ARG A 128 -11.45 3.41 -2.94
N ARG A 129 -11.96 4.00 -1.87
CA ARG A 129 -11.09 4.51 -0.81
C ARG A 129 -10.69 3.31 0.05
N LYS A 130 -9.41 2.99 0.12
CA LYS A 130 -8.88 2.04 1.10
C LYS A 130 -8.37 2.82 2.29
N LEU A 131 -8.73 2.39 3.48
CA LEU A 131 -8.27 2.97 4.73
C LEU A 131 -7.74 1.83 5.61
N TYR A 132 -6.50 1.94 6.03
CA TYR A 132 -5.84 1.04 6.96
C TYR A 132 -5.65 1.75 8.29
N LEU A 133 -5.95 1.06 9.38
CA LEU A 133 -5.57 1.44 10.73
C LEU A 133 -4.58 0.38 11.19
N ILE A 134 -3.30 0.70 11.05
CA ILE A 134 -2.21 -0.21 11.40
C ILE A 134 -1.83 0.03 12.84
N SER A 135 -1.86 -1.02 13.64
CA SER A 135 -1.41 -1.03 15.02
C SER A 135 0.05 -0.57 15.13
N VAL A 136 0.35 0.21 16.19
CA VAL A 136 1.71 0.72 16.46
C VAL A 136 1.95 0.73 17.97
N GLY A 137 3.00 0.04 18.43
CA GLY A 137 3.33 -0.03 19.85
C GLY A 137 2.24 -0.73 20.67
N SER A 138 2.08 -0.36 21.94
CA SER A 138 1.15 -1.06 22.85
C SER A 138 -0.33 -0.64 22.72
N THR A 139 -0.59 0.56 22.21
CA THR A 139 -1.96 1.11 22.15
C THR A 139 -2.23 1.90 20.87
N GLY A 140 -1.21 2.20 20.07
CA GLY A 140 -1.26 3.05 18.87
C GLY A 140 -1.99 2.42 17.70
N TYR A 141 -2.59 3.27 16.87
CA TYR A 141 -2.95 2.97 15.50
C TYR A 141 -2.51 4.15 14.63
N SER A 142 -1.92 3.86 13.48
CA SER A 142 -1.59 4.80 12.41
C SER A 142 -2.61 4.67 11.29
N LYS A 143 -3.06 5.80 10.73
CA LYS A 143 -4.02 5.82 9.63
C LYS A 143 -3.29 5.90 8.29
N ILE A 144 -3.67 5.07 7.33
CA ILE A 144 -3.22 5.18 5.94
C ILE A 144 -4.45 5.14 5.07
N SER A 145 -4.62 6.10 4.17
CA SER A 145 -5.87 6.25 3.44
C SER A 145 -5.62 6.79 2.04
N PHE A 146 -6.06 6.07 1.01
CA PHE A 146 -5.82 6.43 -0.38
C PHE A 146 -6.88 5.85 -1.32
N MET A 147 -6.95 6.40 -2.53
CA MET A 147 -7.84 5.95 -3.59
C MET A 147 -7.14 4.89 -4.44
N ASP A 148 -7.85 3.82 -4.76
CA ASP A 148 -7.27 2.66 -5.43
C ASP A 148 -8.31 1.93 -6.29
N PHE A 149 -7.88 1.38 -7.42
CA PHE A 149 -8.69 0.49 -8.26
C PHE A 149 -8.48 -1.00 -7.94
N SER A 150 -7.55 -1.33 -7.04
CA SER A 150 -7.22 -2.70 -6.68
C SER A 150 -8.23 -3.29 -5.69
N HIS A 151 -8.66 -4.51 -5.95
CA HIS A 151 -9.40 -5.35 -4.99
C HIS A 151 -8.53 -6.47 -4.41
N GLU A 152 -7.24 -6.47 -4.76
CA GLU A 152 -6.32 -7.52 -4.35
C GLU A 152 -6.10 -7.49 -2.82
N PRO A 153 -5.88 -8.65 -2.22
CA PRO A 153 -5.30 -8.70 -0.89
C PRO A 153 -3.85 -8.18 -0.93
N GLU A 154 -3.33 -7.93 0.25
CA GLU A 154 -1.92 -7.66 0.50
C GLU A 154 -1.17 -9.00 0.45
N TYR A 155 0.11 -8.96 0.10
CA TYR A 155 0.91 -10.17 -0.07
C TYR A 155 2.26 -10.00 0.60
N ASP A 156 2.75 -11.05 1.24
CA ASP A 156 4.12 -11.14 1.73
C ASP A 156 5.00 -11.63 0.58
N PHE A 157 5.76 -10.70 -0.04
CA PHE A 157 6.61 -11.01 -1.20
C PHE A 157 7.99 -11.52 -0.80
N ASN A 158 8.45 -11.27 0.43
CA ASN A 158 9.79 -11.60 0.92
C ASN A 158 9.80 -12.60 2.08
N ASP A 159 8.65 -13.14 2.46
CA ASP A 159 8.43 -14.08 3.57
C ASP A 159 8.93 -13.54 4.92
N ASP A 160 8.74 -12.24 5.17
CA ASP A 160 9.16 -11.58 6.41
C ASP A 160 8.01 -11.37 7.42
N GLY A 161 6.80 -11.79 7.08
CA GLY A 161 5.60 -11.64 7.92
C GLY A 161 4.92 -10.27 7.81
N ASN A 162 5.53 -9.30 7.12
CA ASN A 162 4.91 -8.02 6.77
C ASN A 162 4.34 -8.10 5.36
N PHE A 163 3.11 -7.64 5.20
CA PHE A 163 2.43 -7.73 3.91
C PHE A 163 2.59 -6.43 3.12
N GLU A 164 3.08 -6.54 1.88
CA GLU A 164 3.07 -5.42 0.94
C GLU A 164 1.66 -5.14 0.39
N ILE A 165 1.35 -3.85 0.28
CA ILE A 165 0.12 -3.35 -0.28
C ILE A 165 0.24 -3.20 -1.79
N VAL A 166 -0.70 -3.79 -2.52
CA VAL A 166 -0.82 -3.67 -3.98
C VAL A 166 -1.72 -2.48 -4.33
N GLY A 167 -1.10 -1.40 -4.82
CA GLY A 167 -1.81 -0.27 -5.40
C GLY A 167 -2.06 -0.47 -6.90
N LYS A 168 -3.20 0.00 -7.40
CA LYS A 168 -3.57 -0.03 -8.82
C LYS A 168 -4.14 1.31 -9.24
N GLU A 169 -3.55 1.88 -10.28
CA GLU A 169 -4.07 3.09 -10.93
C GLU A 169 -4.21 2.92 -12.44
N LEU A 170 -5.09 3.71 -13.04
CA LEU A 170 -5.16 3.83 -14.49
C LEU A 170 -4.22 4.94 -14.94
N VAL A 171 -3.25 4.62 -15.77
CA VAL A 171 -2.34 5.58 -16.39
C VAL A 171 -2.49 5.57 -17.90
N THR A 172 -2.18 6.69 -18.55
CA THR A 172 -2.13 6.79 -20.01
C THR A 172 -0.70 6.99 -20.47
N TYR A 173 -0.28 6.24 -21.48
CA TYR A 173 1.03 6.34 -22.09
C TYR A 173 0.92 6.00 -23.59
N GLN A 174 1.46 6.87 -24.45
CA GLN A 174 1.42 6.73 -25.92
C GLN A 174 0.02 6.33 -26.43
N ASP A 175 -0.99 7.14 -26.09
CA ASP A 175 -2.39 6.98 -26.50
C ASP A 175 -3.05 5.65 -26.10
N HIS A 176 -2.47 4.96 -25.11
CA HIS A 176 -3.01 3.74 -24.55
C HIS A 176 -3.14 3.87 -23.04
N SER A 177 -4.23 3.34 -22.49
CA SER A 177 -4.43 3.25 -21.05
C SER A 177 -3.92 1.91 -20.52
N TYR A 178 -3.34 1.93 -19.33
CA TYR A 178 -2.79 0.76 -18.65
C TYR A 178 -3.21 0.78 -17.19
N TRP A 179 -3.55 -0.40 -16.67
CA TRP A 179 -3.52 -0.64 -15.24
C TRP A 179 -2.07 -0.74 -14.80
N LYS A 180 -1.62 0.23 -13.99
CA LYS A 180 -0.33 0.23 -13.34
C LYS A 180 -0.49 -0.33 -11.93
N TYR A 181 0.16 -1.45 -11.67
CA TYR A 181 0.26 -2.04 -10.35
C TYR A 181 1.59 -1.65 -9.71
N GLU A 182 1.53 -1.25 -8.45
CA GLU A 182 2.69 -0.89 -7.62
C GLU A 182 2.61 -1.61 -6.27
N LEU A 183 3.77 -1.80 -5.65
CA LEU A 183 3.89 -2.39 -4.32
C LEU A 183 4.42 -1.37 -3.33
N TYR A 184 3.88 -1.44 -2.12
CA TYR A 184 4.22 -0.56 -1.01
C TYR A 184 4.42 -1.40 0.25
N SER A 185 5.59 -1.28 0.87
CA SER A 185 5.85 -1.82 2.21
C SER A 185 5.42 -0.82 3.27
N LEU A 186 5.01 -1.31 4.44
CA LEU A 186 4.80 -0.46 5.60
C LEU A 186 6.13 -0.19 6.31
N SER A 187 6.43 1.07 6.60
CA SER A 187 7.58 1.46 7.42
C SER A 187 7.22 2.67 8.25
N GLN A 188 7.36 2.57 9.58
CA GLN A 188 7.09 3.66 10.52
C GLN A 188 5.68 4.29 10.35
N GLY A 189 4.67 3.45 10.10
CA GLY A 189 3.28 3.90 9.91
C GLY A 189 3.03 4.62 8.59
N LYS A 190 3.97 4.55 7.63
CA LYS A 190 3.84 5.10 6.28
C LYS A 190 4.03 4.03 5.22
N LEU A 191 3.49 4.29 4.03
CA LEU A 191 3.75 3.47 2.85
C LEU A 191 5.03 3.93 2.15
N VAL A 192 5.92 2.98 1.89
CA VAL A 192 7.15 3.18 1.13
C VAL A 192 7.09 2.33 -0.13
N ASN A 193 7.25 2.94 -1.30
CA ASN A 193 7.23 2.19 -2.55
C ASN A 193 8.40 1.21 -2.61
N CYS A 194 8.11 -0.07 -2.78
CA CYS A 194 9.09 -1.15 -2.88
C CYS A 194 9.02 -1.85 -4.25
N SER A 195 8.34 -1.26 -5.23
CA SER A 195 7.98 -1.88 -6.50
C SER A 195 9.18 -2.49 -7.23
N LEU A 196 10.26 -1.73 -7.38
CA LEU A 196 11.43 -2.17 -8.15
C LEU A 196 12.12 -3.40 -7.53
N ARG A 197 12.02 -3.58 -6.20
CA ARG A 197 12.61 -4.73 -5.51
C ARG A 197 11.99 -6.05 -5.96
N TYR A 198 10.69 -6.03 -6.31
CA TYR A 198 9.91 -7.23 -6.62
C TYR A 198 9.49 -7.31 -8.10
N GLY A 199 10.14 -6.55 -8.99
CA GLY A 199 9.83 -6.57 -10.43
C GLY A 199 8.55 -5.83 -10.82
N TYR A 200 8.14 -4.85 -10.02
CA TYR A 200 7.08 -3.89 -10.29
C TYR A 200 7.69 -2.52 -10.71
N PRO A 201 6.90 -1.58 -11.29
CA PRO A 201 5.48 -1.67 -11.57
C PRO A 201 5.17 -2.69 -12.67
N ARG A 202 3.98 -3.30 -12.59
CA ARG A 202 3.46 -4.13 -13.69
C ARG A 202 2.40 -3.35 -14.45
N LEU A 203 2.49 -3.37 -15.78
CA LEU A 203 1.51 -2.73 -16.66
C LEU A 203 0.67 -3.80 -17.35
N VAL A 204 -0.63 -3.65 -17.27
CA VAL A 204 -1.59 -4.45 -18.03
C VAL A 204 -2.41 -3.49 -18.87
N ARG A 205 -2.43 -3.67 -20.19
CA ARG A 205 -3.17 -2.76 -21.07
C ARG A 205 -4.66 -2.76 -20.68
N PHE A 206 -5.22 -1.59 -20.44
CA PHE A 206 -6.64 -1.43 -20.22
C PHE A 206 -7.35 -1.52 -21.56
N LEU A 207 -8.10 -2.60 -21.75
CA LEU A 207 -8.98 -2.77 -22.90
C LEU A 207 -10.42 -2.64 -22.41
N LYS A 208 -11.23 -1.85 -23.12
CA LYS A 208 -12.65 -1.62 -22.82
C LYS A 208 -13.48 -2.91 -22.64
N ASN A 209 -12.97 -4.03 -23.17
CA ASN A 209 -13.62 -5.34 -23.18
C ASN A 209 -13.02 -6.31 -22.14
N GLY A 210 -12.16 -5.83 -21.22
CA GLY A 210 -11.60 -6.62 -20.11
C GLY A 210 -10.48 -7.63 -20.47
N LYS A 211 -10.18 -7.86 -21.75
CA LYS A 211 -9.21 -8.87 -22.23
C LYS A 211 -7.75 -8.37 -22.33
N GLY A 212 -7.28 -7.58 -21.38
CA GLY A 212 -5.91 -7.05 -21.39
C GLY A 212 -4.86 -8.11 -21.03
N GLY A 213 -3.76 -8.18 -21.80
CA GLY A 213 -2.56 -8.96 -21.46
C GLY A 213 -1.47 -8.09 -20.80
N PRO A 214 -0.47 -8.71 -20.13
CA PRO A 214 0.68 -7.99 -19.60
C PRO A 214 1.45 -7.30 -20.73
N ALA A 215 1.80 -6.03 -20.54
CA ALA A 215 2.55 -5.24 -21.51
C ALA A 215 4.01 -5.05 -21.07
N HIS A 216 4.92 -4.91 -22.04
CA HIS A 216 6.30 -4.51 -21.75
C HIS A 216 6.30 -3.12 -21.09
N VAL A 217 6.98 -2.98 -19.94
CA VAL A 217 7.11 -1.72 -19.20
C VAL A 217 8.26 -0.87 -19.78
N PRO A 218 8.00 0.31 -20.38
CA PRO A 218 9.04 1.19 -20.90
C PRO A 218 9.91 1.81 -19.79
N ALA A 219 11.16 2.17 -20.11
CA ALA A 219 12.11 2.73 -19.15
C ALA A 219 11.64 4.05 -18.49
N LEU A 220 10.89 4.89 -19.22
CA LEU A 220 10.35 6.14 -18.68
C LEU A 220 9.32 5.90 -17.57
N ILE A 221 8.50 4.85 -17.68
CA ILE A 221 7.51 4.51 -16.65
C ILE A 221 8.20 3.96 -15.39
N ARG A 222 9.31 3.21 -15.56
CA ARG A 222 10.16 2.83 -14.41
C ARG A 222 10.72 4.05 -13.68
N LYS A 223 10.94 5.18 -14.37
CA LYS A 223 11.38 6.43 -13.77
C LYS A 223 10.26 7.09 -12.93
N ILE A 224 9.00 7.02 -13.39
CA ILE A 224 7.83 7.54 -12.64
C ILE A 224 7.62 6.76 -11.33
N SER A 225 7.83 5.43 -11.34
CA SER A 225 7.74 4.61 -10.12
C SER A 225 8.86 4.86 -9.10
N ARG A 226 9.96 5.51 -9.50
CA ARG A 226 11.07 5.86 -8.59
C ARG A 226 10.77 7.07 -7.73
N GLU A 227 9.74 7.86 -8.06
CA GLU A 227 9.32 8.95 -7.19
C GLU A 227 8.56 8.35 -6.01
N PRO A 228 9.05 8.50 -4.76
CA PRO A 228 8.33 8.02 -3.60
C PRO A 228 6.97 8.72 -3.55
N ARG A 229 5.89 7.96 -3.72
CA ARG A 229 4.58 8.43 -3.29
C ARG A 229 4.50 8.24 -1.79
N GLU A 230 4.93 9.25 -1.05
CA GLU A 230 4.53 9.33 0.36
C GLU A 230 3.04 9.66 0.39
N PHE A 231 2.23 8.71 0.84
CA PHE A 231 0.88 9.02 1.29
C PHE A 231 0.99 9.72 2.65
N ASN A 232 1.36 11.00 2.63
CA ASN A 232 1.25 11.84 3.82
C ASN A 232 -0.23 12.15 4.06
N GLN A 233 -0.69 11.95 5.30
CA GLN A 233 -2.06 12.20 5.73
C GLN A 233 -2.37 13.70 5.70
N GLN A 234 -2.62 14.29 4.55
CA GLN A 234 -3.22 15.62 4.38
C GLN A 234 -4.11 15.48 3.13
N PHE A 235 -5.42 15.76 3.16
CA PHE A 235 -6.06 17.02 3.51
C PHE A 235 -7.45 16.83 4.13
#